data_AF-A0A3S1CNK0-F1
#
_entry.id   AF-A0A3S1CNK0-F1
#
_cell.length_a   1.000
_cell.length_b   1.000
_cell.length_c   1.000
_cell.angle_alpha   90.00
_cell.angle_beta   90.00
_cell.angle_gamma   90.00
#
_symmetry.space_group_name_H-M   'P 1'
#
loop_
_entity.id
_entity.type
_entity.pdbx_description
1 polymer ?
#
loop_
_entity_poly.entity_id
_entity_poly.type
_entity_poly.pdbx_seq_one_letter_code
_entity_poly.pdbx_strand_id
1 'polypeptide(L)'
;MSNKTLLLSLFRYKSWADNELLALLAEIENETTEKQLGAILETVNHAHVVDRIFASNLQQQKHSYRDTGTSSTPTLAELSKA
;
A
#
# COMPACT_ATOMS: atom_id res chain seq x y z
N MET A 1 18.47 19.51 9.50
CA MET A 1 17.97 18.75 8.31
C MET A 1 16.97 19.62 7.56
N SER A 2 16.93 19.57 6.23
CA SER A 2 15.90 20.27 5.45
C SER A 2 14.59 19.46 5.38
N ASN A 3 13.46 20.15 5.20
CA ASN A 3 12.15 19.49 5.02
C ASN A 3 12.16 18.48 3.85
N LYS A 4 12.89 18.80 2.77
CA LYS A 4 13.09 17.89 1.62
C LYS A 4 13.80 16.59 2.04
N THR A 5 14.84 16.69 2.86
CA THR A 5 15.61 15.52 3.32
C THR A 5 14.77 14.64 4.24
N LEU A 6 13.99 15.27 5.13
CA LEU A 6 13.06 14.56 6.01
C LEU A 6 12.00 13.79 5.21
N LEU A 7 11.31 14.45 4.28
CA LEU A 7 10.28 13.81 3.45
C LEU A 7 10.85 12.64 2.64
N LEU A 8 12.02 12.81 2.01
CA LEU A 8 12.68 11.71 1.28
C LEU A 8 13.06 10.54 2.21
N SER A 9 13.44 10.82 3.46
CA SER A 9 13.70 9.77 4.44
C SER A 9 12.44 9.01 4.83
N LEU A 10 11.33 9.71 5.04
CA LEU A 10 10.05 9.10 5.39
C LEU A 10 9.50 8.22 4.26
N PHE A 11 9.59 8.68 3.00
CA PHE A 11 9.17 7.86 1.85
C PHE A 11 10.05 6.62 1.67
N ARG A 12 11.37 6.73 1.87
CA ARG A 12 12.27 5.55 1.85
C ARG A 12 11.93 4.56 2.96
N TYR A 13 11.71 5.06 4.18
CA TYR A 13 11.34 4.23 5.31
C TYR A 13 10.02 3.49 5.04
N LYS A 14 9.01 4.20 4.55
CA LYS A 14 7.73 3.60 4.20
C LYS A 14 7.87 2.54 3.12
N SER A 15 8.61 2.82 2.04
CA SER A 15 8.84 1.83 0.98
C SER A 15 9.55 0.57 1.49
N TRP A 16 10.53 0.71 2.40
CA TRP A 16 11.14 -0.44 3.05
C TRP A 16 10.13 -1.21 3.91
N ALA A 17 9.35 -0.52 4.74
CA ALA A 17 8.37 -1.15 5.63
C ALA A 17 7.26 -1.87 4.85
N ASP A 18 6.79 -1.28 3.75
CA ASP A 18 5.77 -1.87 2.88
C ASP A 18 6.30 -3.16 2.22
N ASN A 19 7.55 -3.15 1.74
CA ASN A 19 8.19 -4.34 1.18
C ASN A 19 8.34 -5.46 2.21
N GLU A 20 8.78 -5.13 3.42
CA GLU A 20 9.00 -6.11 4.48
C GLU A 20 7.69 -6.69 4.99
N LEU A 21 6.65 -5.86 5.09
CA LEU A 21 5.31 -6.30 5.43
C LEU A 21 4.77 -7.28 4.39
N LEU A 22 4.87 -6.95 3.10
CA LEU A 22 4.40 -7.82 2.02
C LEU A 22 5.17 -9.15 1.98
N ALA A 23 6.48 -9.12 2.23
CA ALA A 23 7.30 -10.34 2.32
C ALA A 23 6.85 -11.24 3.48
N LEU A 24 6.68 -10.67 4.68
CA LEU A 24 6.19 -11.42 5.85
C LEU A 24 4.78 -11.97 5.64
N LEU A 25 3.91 -11.21 4.96
CA LEU A 25 2.57 -11.68 4.62
C LEU A 25 2.59 -12.88 3.66
N ALA A 26 3.54 -12.93 2.73
CA ALA A 26 3.70 -14.07 1.83
C ALA A 26 4.12 -15.34 2.58
N GLU A 27 4.88 -15.22 3.66
CA GLU A 27 5.29 -16.35 4.50
C GLU A 27 4.11 -16.97 5.25
N ILE A 28 3.17 -16.14 5.72
CA ILE A 28 2.03 -16.58 6.54
C ILE A 28 0.71 -16.75 5.75
N GLU A 29 0.73 -16.54 4.43
CA GLU A 29 -0.47 -16.54 3.59
C GLU A 29 -1.26 -17.84 3.73
N ASN A 30 -0.57 -18.99 3.70
CA ASN A 30 -1.16 -20.32 3.83
C ASN A 30 -1.55 -20.70 5.26
N GLU A 31 -1.07 -19.94 6.26
CA GLU A 31 -1.37 -20.16 7.68
C GLU A 31 -2.57 -19.32 8.15
N THR A 32 -3.02 -18.38 7.31
CA THR A 32 -4.06 -17.41 7.64
C THR A 32 -5.41 -17.84 7.04
N THR A 33 -6.51 -17.65 7.78
CA THR A 33 -7.84 -17.91 7.21
C THR A 33 -8.17 -16.90 6.10
N GLU A 34 -8.95 -17.30 5.09
CA GLU A 34 -9.35 -16.41 3.99
C GLU A 34 -9.95 -15.08 4.48
N LYS A 35 -10.77 -15.12 5.54
CA LYS A 35 -11.37 -13.94 6.15
C LYS A 35 -10.31 -12.99 6.75
N GLN A 36 -9.32 -13.54 7.46
CA GLN A 36 -8.25 -12.74 8.06
C GLN A 36 -7.34 -12.16 6.98
N LEU A 37 -6.96 -12.98 5.99
CA LEU A 37 -6.15 -12.54 4.86
C LEU A 37 -6.85 -11.43 4.08
N GLY A 38 -8.15 -11.57 3.81
CA GLY A 38 -8.95 -10.53 3.17
C GLY A 38 -8.92 -9.19 3.92
N ALA A 39 -9.13 -9.20 5.25
CA ALA A 39 -9.09 -7.99 6.07
C ALA A 39 -7.70 -7.32 6.09
N ILE A 40 -6.63 -8.13 6.10
CA ILE A 40 -5.26 -7.63 6.00
C ILE A 40 -5.03 -6.98 4.63
N LEU A 41 -5.39 -7.66 3.55
CA LEU A 41 -5.21 -7.17 2.18
C LEU A 41 -6.03 -5.89 1.93
N GLU A 42 -7.24 -5.78 2.47
CA GLU A 42 -8.04 -4.54 2.42
C GLU A 42 -7.33 -3.38 3.12
N THR A 43 -6.71 -3.64 4.27
CA THR A 43 -5.97 -2.62 5.04
C THR A 43 -4.71 -2.16 4.30
N VAL A 44 -3.93 -3.09 3.75
CA VAL A 44 -2.72 -2.77 2.98
C VAL A 44 -3.10 -2.04 1.68
N ASN A 45 -4.16 -2.49 1.01
CA ASN A 45 -4.70 -1.84 -0.18
C ASN A 45 -5.17 -0.41 0.10
N HIS A 46 -5.82 -0.16 1.25
CA HIS A 46 -6.22 1.18 1.65
C HIS A 46 -5.02 2.14 1.72
N ALA A 47 -3.94 1.72 2.38
CA ALA A 47 -2.71 2.52 2.46
C ALA A 47 -2.13 2.81 1.07
N HIS A 48 -2.04 1.78 0.21
CA HIS A 48 -1.58 1.94 -1.18
C HIS A 48 -2.45 2.93 -1.97
N VAL A 49 -3.77 2.79 -1.94
CA VAL A 49 -4.70 3.68 -2.65
C VAL A 49 -4.54 5.13 -2.20
N VAL A 50 -4.44 5.36 -0.89
CA VAL A 50 -4.20 6.70 -0.34
C VAL A 50 -2.89 7.27 -0.85
N ASP A 51 -1.79 6.52 -0.85
CA ASP A 51 -0.51 6.97 -1.39
C ASP A 51 -0.62 7.40 -2.86
N ARG A 52 -1.35 6.63 -3.68
CA ARG A 52 -1.56 6.94 -5.11
C ARG A 52 -2.41 8.20 -5.30
N ILE A 53 -3.43 8.43 -4.48
CA ILE A 53 -4.24 9.66 -4.49
C ILE A 53 -3.36 10.86 -4.15
N PHE A 54 -2.59 10.79 -3.06
CA PHE A 54 -1.71 11.89 -2.66
C PHE A 54 -0.64 12.18 -3.71
N ALA A 55 0.00 11.15 -4.26
CA ALA A 55 0.98 11.31 -5.33
C ALA A 55 0.38 11.96 -6.59
N SER A 56 -0.85 11.59 -6.96
CA SER A 56 -1.55 12.18 -8.10
C SER A 56 -1.89 13.65 -7.86
N ASN A 57 -2.39 13.97 -6.65
CA ASN A 57 -2.70 15.35 -6.26
C ASN A 57 -1.47 16.25 -6.26
N LEU A 58 -0.34 15.77 -5.73
CA LEU A 58 0.93 16.50 -5.74
C LEU A 58 1.46 16.76 -7.15
N GLN A 59 1.17 15.87 -8.10
CA GLN A 59 1.54 15.99 -9.50
C GLN A 59 0.48 16.72 -10.35
N GLN A 60 -0.64 17.13 -9.75
CA GLN A 60 -1.81 17.68 -10.46
C GLN A 60 -2.34 16.75 -11.57
N GLN A 61 -2.23 15.43 -11.36
CA GLN A 61 -2.73 14.40 -12.27
C GLN A 61 -4.10 13.91 -11.83
N LYS A 62 -4.96 13.57 -12.79
CA LYS A 62 -6.24 12.90 -12.51
C LYS A 62 -6.00 11.46 -12.09
N HIS A 63 -6.76 10.99 -11.11
CA HIS A 63 -6.80 9.58 -10.69
C HIS A 63 -8.23 9.03 -10.77
N SER A 64 -8.35 7.71 -10.90
CA SER A 64 -9.64 7.02 -11.01
C SER A 64 -10.20 6.54 -9.67
N TYR A 65 -9.47 6.69 -8.57
CA TYR A 65 -9.94 6.33 -7.23
C TYR A 65 -11.13 7.19 -6.82
N ARG A 66 -12.23 6.54 -6.45
CA ARG A 66 -13.48 7.16 -5.99
C ARG A 66 -13.70 7.00 -4.48
N ASP A 67 -12.88 6.17 -3.84
CA ASP A 67 -12.88 5.90 -2.41
C ASP A 67 -11.42 5.55 -2.01
N THR A 68 -11.22 5.33 -0.73
CA THR A 68 -9.94 4.94 -0.11
C THR A 68 -9.68 3.42 -0.20
N GLY A 69 -10.33 2.73 -1.14
CA GLY A 69 -10.16 1.32 -1.44
C GLY A 69 -10.52 1.02 -2.90
N THR A 70 -10.52 -0.26 -3.27
CA THR A 70 -10.91 -0.76 -4.59
C THR A 70 -12.23 -1.52 -4.53
N SER A 71 -12.89 -1.71 -5.67
CA SER A 71 -14.17 -2.46 -5.77
C SER A 71 -14.06 -3.93 -5.39
N SER A 72 -12.85 -4.47 -5.44
CA SER A 72 -12.51 -5.83 -5.04
C SER A 72 -11.20 -5.81 -4.27
N THR A 73 -11.08 -6.65 -3.26
CA THR A 73 -9.83 -6.85 -2.51
C THR A 73 -8.76 -7.43 -3.43
N PRO A 74 -7.62 -6.75 -3.61
CA PRO A 74 -6.55 -7.26 -4.45
C PRO A 74 -5.87 -8.46 -3.78
N THR A 75 -5.29 -9.33 -4.60
CA THR A 75 -4.43 -10.41 -4.14
C THR A 75 -3.09 -9.87 -3.64
N LEU A 76 -2.39 -10.64 -2.82
CA LEU A 76 -1.04 -10.30 -2.37
C LEU A 76 -0.07 -10.11 -3.56
N ALA A 77 -0.21 -10.92 -4.61
CA ALA A 77 0.58 -10.82 -5.83
C ALA A 77 0.31 -9.53 -6.62
N GLU A 78 -0.91 -9.00 -6.60
CA GLU A 78 -1.25 -7.72 -7.22
C GLU A 78 -0.67 -6.55 -6.42
N LEU A 79 -0.78 -6.57 -5.10
CA LEU A 79 -0.19 -5.55 -4.22
C LEU A 79 1.34 -5.51 -4.32
N SER A 80 1.99 -6.66 -4.49
CA SER A 80 3.46 -6.75 -4.59
C SER A 80 4.03 -6.28 -5.94
N LYS A 81 3.18 -6.07 -6.96
CA LYS A 81 3.58 -5.59 -8.29
C LYS A 81 3.25 -4.12 -8.53
N ALA A 82 2.59 -3.47 -7.58
CA ALA A 82 1.98 -2.15 -7.73
C ALA A 82 2.96 -0.98 -7.56
#